data_AF-A0A9E3U9U3-F1
#
_entry.id   AF-A0A9E3U9U3-F1
#
_cell.length_a   1.000
_cell.length_b   1.000
_cell.length_c   1.000
_cell.angle_alpha   90.00
_cell.angle_beta   90.00
_cell.angle_gamma   90.00
#
_symmetry.space_group_name_H-M   'P 1'
#
loop_
_entity.id
_entity.type
_entity.pdbx_description
1 polymer ?
#
loop_
_entity_poly.entity_id
_entity_poly.type
_entity_poly.pdbx_seq_one_letter_code
_entity_poly.pdbx_strand_id
1 'polypeptide(L)'
;MKKLGWFSGGCALAVSAMIACSSSETPLRPGGVDDEDAGLTRDGSTYDSTPSPESGLGTLLFRPDAIHTGFDGTRTFKVPIAVYDSDADLTVTASDAAAVTIAPTKLKNPVVDGVTDNGKYFLITAKKAGAITLTAKSKGRTATATLTITDYAAGRWAAGEARYTAAGTGADRPCTSCHVNGEAIDHSPASLATASDMEVGIIVTTGVKPGPGGTSSTIVIKSEPETPHAWNVTQQEQDGLVTYLRALEPRGFE
;
A
#
# COMPACT_ATOMS: atom_id res chain seq x y z
N MET A 1 -21.91 -55.41 -10.69
CA MET A 1 -23.19 -55.07 -11.34
C MET A 1 -23.11 -53.63 -11.87
N LYS A 2 -23.38 -53.45 -13.17
CA LYS A 2 -23.84 -52.24 -13.90
C LYS A 2 -23.07 -50.90 -13.77
N LYS A 3 -22.31 -50.57 -14.83
CA LYS A 3 -22.43 -49.43 -15.81
C LYS A 3 -21.83 -48.08 -15.34
N LEU A 4 -20.72 -47.61 -15.93
CA LEU A 4 -20.55 -46.88 -17.22
C LEU A 4 -20.98 -45.40 -17.16
N GLY A 5 -20.08 -44.48 -17.48
CA GLY A 5 -20.39 -43.05 -17.64
C GLY A 5 -19.19 -42.15 -17.94
N TRP A 6 -18.63 -42.29 -19.13
CA TRP A 6 -17.67 -41.40 -19.79
C TRP A 6 -18.38 -40.09 -20.19
N PHE A 7 -17.74 -38.93 -20.06
CA PHE A 7 -18.05 -37.75 -20.87
C PHE A 7 -16.75 -37.09 -21.34
N SER A 8 -16.51 -37.21 -22.64
CA SER A 8 -15.62 -36.37 -23.42
C SER A 8 -16.46 -35.24 -24.01
N GLY A 9 -15.96 -34.01 -24.00
CA GLY A 9 -16.58 -32.87 -24.66
C GLY A 9 -15.52 -31.81 -24.94
N GLY A 10 -14.93 -31.87 -26.13
CA GLY A 10 -14.10 -30.79 -26.66
C GLY A 10 -14.96 -29.65 -27.19
N CYS A 11 -14.41 -28.44 -27.17
CA CYS A 11 -14.82 -27.37 -28.07
C CYS A 11 -13.61 -26.50 -28.40
N ALA A 12 -13.58 -26.05 -29.65
CA ALA A 12 -12.42 -25.57 -30.37
C ALA A 12 -12.32 -24.03 -30.42
N LEU A 13 -11.18 -23.59 -30.97
CA LEU A 13 -10.93 -22.33 -31.70
C LEU A 13 -10.80 -21.02 -30.90
N ALA A 14 -9.59 -20.46 -30.96
CA ALA A 14 -9.37 -19.12 -31.52
C ALA A 14 -7.89 -18.97 -31.95
N VAL A 15 -7.66 -18.82 -33.26
CA VAL A 15 -6.42 -18.34 -33.84
C VAL A 15 -6.48 -16.82 -33.83
N SER A 16 -5.58 -16.16 -33.09
CA SER A 16 -5.38 -14.72 -33.18
C SER A 16 -4.04 -14.46 -33.85
N ALA A 17 -4.10 -14.02 -35.10
CA ALA A 17 -2.98 -13.47 -35.84
C ALA A 17 -2.52 -12.16 -35.19
N MET A 18 -1.26 -12.08 -34.77
CA MET A 18 -0.65 -10.81 -34.39
C MET A 18 -0.05 -10.15 -35.63
N ILE A 19 -0.59 -8.99 -35.95
CA ILE A 19 -0.08 -8.05 -36.95
C ILE A 19 1.21 -7.45 -36.39
N ALA A 20 2.33 -7.72 -37.07
CA ALA A 20 3.60 -7.06 -36.82
C ALA A 20 3.54 -5.63 -37.38
N CYS A 21 3.51 -4.63 -36.49
CA CYS A 21 3.76 -3.25 -36.89
C CYS A 21 5.25 -3.05 -37.14
N SER A 22 5.58 -2.96 -38.42
CA SER A 22 6.85 -2.49 -38.98
C SER A 22 7.06 -1.03 -38.61
N SER A 23 7.99 -0.72 -37.71
CA SER A 23 8.47 0.64 -37.48
C SER A 23 9.63 0.93 -38.44
N SER A 24 9.34 1.77 -39.42
CA SER A 24 10.31 2.29 -40.40
C SER A 24 11.35 3.16 -39.71
N GLU A 25 12.62 2.84 -39.94
CA GLU A 25 13.77 3.64 -39.54
C GLU A 25 13.87 4.89 -40.42
N THR A 26 13.82 6.08 -39.81
CA THR A 26 14.18 7.34 -40.48
C THR A 26 15.71 7.43 -40.56
N PRO A 27 16.32 7.59 -41.75
CA PRO A 27 17.76 7.78 -41.84
C PRO A 27 18.15 9.16 -41.31
N LEU A 28 19.09 9.19 -40.37
CA LEU A 28 19.81 10.40 -40.00
C LEU A 28 20.60 10.90 -41.22
N ARG A 29 20.25 12.11 -41.67
CA ARG A 29 20.99 12.85 -42.70
C ARG A 29 22.21 13.50 -42.04
N PRO A 30 23.45 13.25 -42.51
CA PRO A 30 24.61 13.98 -42.06
C PRO A 30 24.68 15.31 -42.82
N GLY A 31 24.58 16.41 -42.09
CA GLY A 31 24.81 17.76 -42.61
C GLY A 31 25.67 18.51 -41.61
N GLY A 32 26.99 18.50 -41.85
CA GLY A 32 27.89 19.44 -41.20
C GLY A 32 27.77 20.81 -41.86
N VAL A 33 27.86 21.86 -41.04
CA VAL A 33 28.53 23.14 -41.33
C VAL A 33 28.69 23.87 -40.00
N ASP A 34 29.96 23.97 -39.60
CA ASP A 34 30.71 25.15 -39.17
C ASP A 34 30.15 26.06 -38.05
N ASP A 35 31.04 26.27 -37.07
CA ASP A 35 31.02 27.25 -35.99
C ASP A 35 30.58 28.65 -36.47
N GLU A 36 29.57 29.23 -35.81
CA GLU A 36 29.63 30.62 -35.38
C GLU A 36 28.96 30.79 -34.01
N ASP A 37 29.76 31.34 -33.10
CA ASP A 37 29.45 31.90 -31.80
C ASP A 37 28.35 32.97 -31.91
N ALA A 38 27.10 32.52 -31.90
CA ALA A 38 25.95 33.38 -31.66
C ALA A 38 25.60 33.31 -30.18
N GLY A 39 26.16 34.26 -29.42
CA GLY A 39 25.87 34.48 -28.02
C GLY A 39 24.37 34.49 -27.72
N LEU A 40 23.86 33.35 -27.28
CA LEU A 40 22.61 33.27 -26.54
C LEU A 40 22.96 33.61 -25.10
N THR A 41 22.77 34.88 -24.73
CA THR A 41 22.58 35.27 -23.33
C THR A 41 21.56 34.31 -22.73
N ARG A 42 22.02 33.50 -21.79
CA ARG A 42 21.21 32.60 -20.98
C ARG A 42 20.25 33.48 -20.19
N ASP A 43 19.06 33.71 -20.75
CA ASP A 43 17.94 34.32 -20.05
C ASP A 43 17.77 33.53 -18.75
N GLY A 44 17.96 34.22 -17.63
CA GLY A 44 17.89 33.69 -16.27
C GLY A 44 16.52 33.18 -15.85
N SER A 45 15.74 32.62 -16.78
CA SER A 45 14.60 31.78 -16.49
C SER A 45 15.08 30.47 -15.85
N THR A 46 15.18 30.50 -14.53
CA THR A 46 14.87 29.33 -13.71
C THR A 46 13.47 28.86 -14.13
N TYR A 47 13.40 27.94 -15.09
CA TYR A 47 12.21 27.14 -15.31
C TYR A 47 12.01 26.30 -14.05
N ASP A 48 11.28 26.88 -13.11
CA ASP A 48 10.64 26.16 -12.03
C ASP A 48 9.60 25.24 -12.69
N SER A 49 10.01 23.99 -12.89
CA SER A 49 9.23 22.95 -13.57
C SER A 49 8.17 22.33 -12.65
N THR A 50 8.05 22.83 -11.42
CA THR A 50 6.94 22.51 -10.53
C THR A 50 5.77 23.43 -10.84
N PRO A 51 4.63 22.89 -11.36
CA PRO A 51 3.46 23.72 -11.60
C PRO A 51 3.03 24.41 -10.31
N SER A 52 2.71 25.70 -10.39
CA SER A 52 2.19 26.46 -9.25
C SER A 52 0.99 25.72 -8.61
N PRO A 53 0.84 25.70 -7.28
CA PRO A 53 -0.34 25.15 -6.61
C PRO A 53 -1.68 25.75 -7.12
N GLU A 54 -1.63 26.97 -7.66
CA GLU A 54 -2.75 27.71 -8.24
C GLU A 54 -3.01 27.35 -9.72
N SER A 55 -2.09 26.64 -10.38
CA SER A 55 -2.16 26.35 -11.82
C SER A 55 -3.30 25.42 -12.23
N GLY A 56 -3.93 24.73 -11.26
CA GLY A 56 -4.87 23.65 -11.53
C GLY A 56 -4.24 22.38 -12.13
N LEU A 57 -2.90 22.35 -12.30
CA LEU A 57 -2.15 21.21 -12.84
C LEU A 57 -1.72 20.21 -11.74
N GLY A 58 -1.88 20.55 -10.46
CA GLY A 58 -1.67 19.61 -9.35
C GLY A 58 -2.67 18.47 -9.42
N THR A 59 -2.18 17.23 -9.42
CA THR A 59 -3.04 16.03 -9.45
C THR A 59 -3.42 15.68 -8.03
N LEU A 60 -4.72 15.71 -7.71
CA LEU A 60 -5.22 15.25 -6.42
C LEU A 60 -4.78 13.79 -6.22
N LEU A 61 -4.17 13.48 -5.08
CA LEU A 61 -3.48 12.21 -4.90
C LEU A 61 -3.85 11.53 -3.60
N PHE A 62 -4.34 10.28 -3.70
CA PHE A 62 -4.46 9.40 -2.54
C PHE A 62 -3.13 8.71 -2.23
N ARG A 63 -2.80 8.64 -0.94
CA ARG A 63 -1.72 7.81 -0.42
C ARG A 63 -2.17 7.04 0.83
N PRO A 64 -2.11 5.70 0.82
CA PRO A 64 -1.93 4.85 -0.35
C PRO A 64 -3.18 4.81 -1.26
N ASP A 65 -3.01 4.35 -2.49
CA ASP A 65 -4.10 4.14 -3.48
C ASP A 65 -4.69 2.72 -3.45
N ALA A 66 -3.96 1.76 -2.90
CA ALA A 66 -4.44 0.44 -2.49
C ALA A 66 -4.21 0.24 -0.98
N ILE A 67 -5.29 -0.02 -0.25
CA ILE A 67 -5.30 -0.07 1.21
C ILE A 67 -5.90 -1.39 1.67
N HIS A 68 -5.32 -2.00 2.70
CA HIS A 68 -5.77 -3.25 3.31
C HIS A 68 -6.00 -3.06 4.82
N THR A 69 -7.18 -3.49 5.28
CA THR A 69 -7.56 -3.54 6.70
C THR A 69 -8.49 -4.73 6.97
N GLY A 70 -9.02 -4.84 8.18
CA GLY A 70 -9.84 -5.96 8.62
C GLY A 70 -11.20 -5.58 9.20
N PHE A 71 -11.99 -6.61 9.45
CA PHE A 71 -13.21 -6.58 10.25
C PHE A 71 -13.43 -7.97 10.86
N ASP A 72 -13.76 -8.05 12.15
CA ASP A 72 -14.08 -9.33 12.83
C ASP A 72 -15.38 -9.24 13.66
N GLY A 73 -16.13 -8.15 13.52
CA GLY A 73 -17.35 -7.87 14.28
C GLY A 73 -17.16 -7.50 15.76
N THR A 74 -15.94 -7.53 16.30
CA THR A 74 -15.66 -7.32 17.73
C THR A 74 -14.65 -6.21 18.00
N ARG A 75 -13.55 -6.17 17.24
CA ARG A 75 -12.45 -5.24 17.40
C ARG A 75 -12.55 -4.07 16.41
N THR A 76 -11.90 -2.98 16.78
CA THR A 76 -11.83 -1.78 15.94
C THR A 76 -10.60 -1.87 15.05
N PHE A 77 -10.81 -1.85 13.73
CA PHE A 77 -9.74 -1.82 12.75
C PHE A 77 -9.69 -0.44 12.11
N LYS A 78 -8.50 0.18 12.17
CA LYS A 78 -8.27 1.54 11.66
C LYS A 78 -7.12 1.54 10.68
N VAL A 79 -7.20 2.36 9.65
CA VAL A 79 -6.11 2.58 8.72
C VAL A 79 -6.05 4.06 8.31
N PRO A 80 -4.87 4.70 8.38
CA PRO A 80 -4.72 6.08 7.96
C PRO A 80 -4.60 6.18 6.44
N ILE A 81 -5.07 7.30 5.91
CA ILE A 81 -4.87 7.71 4.52
C ILE A 81 -4.49 9.19 4.48
N ALA A 82 -3.85 9.60 3.39
CA ALA A 82 -3.57 11.00 3.08
C ALA A 82 -4.13 11.35 1.71
N VAL A 83 -4.59 12.60 1.58
CA VAL A 83 -4.86 13.24 0.30
C VAL A 83 -3.90 14.43 0.15
N TYR A 84 -3.12 14.41 -0.93
CA TYR A 84 -2.16 15.46 -1.27
C TYR A 84 -2.70 16.35 -2.39
N ASP A 85 -2.12 17.54 -2.52
CA ASP A 85 -2.48 18.57 -3.50
C ASP A 85 -3.96 18.98 -3.46
N SER A 86 -4.58 18.85 -2.29
CA SER A 86 -5.97 19.23 -2.04
C SER A 86 -6.10 20.65 -1.48
N ASP A 87 -7.24 21.28 -1.74
CA ASP A 87 -7.60 22.58 -1.19
C ASP A 87 -8.51 22.47 0.05
N ALA A 88 -8.93 23.61 0.59
CA ALA A 88 -9.80 23.69 1.76
C ALA A 88 -11.21 23.08 1.53
N ASP A 89 -11.62 22.89 0.28
CA ASP A 89 -12.89 22.27 -0.10
C ASP A 89 -12.82 20.74 -0.19
N LEU A 90 -11.70 20.13 0.23
CA LEU A 90 -11.51 18.69 0.17
C LEU A 90 -12.65 17.94 0.86
N THR A 91 -13.24 17.00 0.12
CA THR A 91 -14.17 16.00 0.65
C THR A 91 -13.66 14.60 0.34
N VAL A 92 -13.83 13.68 1.30
CA VAL A 92 -13.52 12.25 1.13
C VAL A 92 -14.76 11.43 1.45
N THR A 93 -15.11 10.51 0.55
CA THR A 93 -16.30 9.67 0.64
C THR A 93 -15.97 8.22 0.34
N ALA A 94 -16.85 7.30 0.75
CA ALA A 94 -16.76 5.88 0.46
C ALA A 94 -17.95 5.43 -0.40
N SER A 95 -17.72 4.46 -1.29
CA SER A 95 -18.77 3.84 -2.10
C SER A 95 -19.87 3.14 -1.27
N ASP A 96 -19.52 2.68 -0.06
CA ASP A 96 -20.47 2.24 0.97
C ASP A 96 -20.14 2.98 2.29
N ALA A 97 -20.90 4.04 2.57
CA ALA A 97 -20.72 4.84 3.78
C ALA A 97 -21.14 4.11 5.07
N ALA A 98 -21.88 2.99 4.98
CA ALA A 98 -22.19 2.17 6.15
C ALA A 98 -21.03 1.23 6.51
N ALA A 99 -20.15 0.91 5.54
CA ALA A 99 -19.01 0.03 5.75
C ALA A 99 -17.82 0.68 6.46
N VAL A 100 -17.75 2.02 6.51
CA VAL A 100 -16.63 2.75 7.14
C VAL A 100 -17.07 4.04 7.81
N THR A 101 -16.26 4.54 8.75
CA THR A 101 -16.22 5.97 9.10
C THR A 101 -14.93 6.59 8.65
N ILE A 102 -15.01 7.83 8.18
CA ILE A 102 -13.88 8.63 7.73
C ILE A 102 -13.79 9.84 8.64
N ALA A 103 -12.74 9.94 9.44
CA ALA A 103 -12.53 11.04 10.37
C ALA A 103 -11.22 11.77 10.04
N PRO A 104 -11.20 13.12 9.95
CA PRO A 104 -9.94 13.86 9.86
C PRO A 104 -9.02 13.54 11.04
N THR A 105 -7.72 13.48 10.79
CA THR A 105 -6.66 13.32 11.81
C THR A 105 -5.44 14.13 11.40
N LYS A 106 -4.40 14.17 12.24
CA LYS A 106 -3.15 14.87 11.95
C LYS A 106 -1.96 13.91 12.09
N LEU A 107 -0.91 14.16 11.33
CA LEU A 107 0.39 13.59 11.66
C LEU A 107 0.91 14.19 12.96
N LYS A 108 1.40 13.33 13.85
CA LYS A 108 2.05 13.74 15.09
C LYS A 108 3.36 14.50 14.84
N ASN A 109 4.12 14.08 13.83
CA ASN A 109 5.38 14.68 13.44
C ASN A 109 5.33 15.09 11.95
N PRO A 110 4.69 16.22 11.62
CA PRO A 110 4.48 16.63 10.22
C PRO A 110 5.75 17.18 9.56
N VAL A 111 6.83 17.43 10.31
CA VAL A 111 8.10 17.94 9.78
C VAL A 111 9.16 16.86 9.92
N VAL A 112 9.73 16.41 8.80
CA VAL A 112 10.82 15.42 8.74
C VAL A 112 11.95 16.04 7.93
N ASP A 113 13.16 16.08 8.49
CA ASP A 113 14.36 16.66 7.85
C ASP A 113 14.15 18.08 7.30
N GLY A 114 13.35 18.89 8.02
CA GLY A 114 13.03 20.28 7.64
C GLY A 114 11.96 20.42 6.56
N VAL A 115 11.44 19.32 6.02
CA VAL A 115 10.33 19.32 5.05
C VAL A 115 9.02 19.11 5.79
N THR A 116 8.07 20.01 5.59
CA THR A 116 6.71 19.88 6.13
C THR A 116 5.86 19.06 5.18
N ASP A 117 5.33 17.95 5.66
CA ASP A 117 4.31 17.19 4.95
C ASP A 117 3.00 18.00 4.88
N ASN A 118 2.48 18.17 3.67
CA ASN A 118 1.31 18.98 3.37
C ASN A 118 0.02 18.15 3.13
N GLY A 119 0.05 16.85 3.45
CA GLY A 119 -1.09 15.96 3.29
C GLY A 119 -2.26 16.32 4.21
N LYS A 120 -3.48 16.07 3.73
CA LYS A 120 -4.69 16.06 4.57
C LYS A 120 -4.98 14.63 4.97
N TYR A 121 -4.95 14.36 6.27
CA TYR A 121 -5.00 13.01 6.80
C TYR A 121 -6.39 12.62 7.31
N PHE A 122 -6.74 11.36 7.10
CA PHE A 122 -7.97 10.77 7.61
C PHE A 122 -7.69 9.40 8.21
N LEU A 123 -8.41 9.08 9.27
CA LEU A 123 -8.44 7.77 9.87
C LEU A 123 -9.72 7.06 9.43
N ILE A 124 -9.57 5.98 8.66
CA ILE A 124 -10.68 5.14 8.24
C ILE A 124 -10.89 4.07 9.30
N THR A 125 -12.10 3.94 9.83
CA THR A 125 -12.48 2.82 10.71
C THR A 125 -13.43 1.89 9.99
N ALA A 126 -13.08 0.61 9.90
CA ALA A 126 -13.89 -0.40 9.25
C ALA A 126 -15.08 -0.82 10.13
N LYS A 127 -16.26 -0.98 9.51
CA LYS A 127 -17.51 -1.43 10.14
C LYS A 127 -18.09 -2.68 9.49
N LYS A 128 -17.63 -3.02 8.29
CA LYS A 128 -18.11 -4.16 7.50
C LYS A 128 -17.04 -4.56 6.49
N ALA A 129 -16.87 -5.86 6.28
CA ALA A 129 -15.99 -6.40 5.25
C ALA A 129 -16.48 -6.08 3.83
N GLY A 130 -15.54 -6.00 2.88
CA GLY A 130 -15.82 -5.74 1.47
C GLY A 130 -14.74 -4.90 0.78
N ALA A 131 -14.90 -4.72 -0.53
CA ALA A 131 -14.10 -3.81 -1.32
C ALA A 131 -14.81 -2.46 -1.44
N ILE A 132 -14.13 -1.39 -1.03
CA ILE A 132 -14.66 -0.03 -0.96
C ILE A 132 -13.83 0.88 -1.87
N THR A 133 -14.48 1.69 -2.69
CA THR A 133 -13.81 2.78 -3.40
C THR A 133 -13.90 4.04 -2.54
N LEU A 134 -12.75 4.56 -2.14
CA LEU A 134 -12.63 5.88 -1.54
C LEU A 134 -12.51 6.92 -2.65
N THR A 135 -13.24 8.02 -2.54
CA THR A 135 -13.22 9.12 -3.52
C THR A 135 -12.93 10.43 -2.82
N ALA A 136 -11.86 11.11 -3.26
CA ALA A 136 -11.51 12.46 -2.82
C ALA A 136 -11.89 13.45 -3.91
N LYS A 137 -12.50 14.58 -3.54
CA LYS A 137 -12.83 15.68 -4.45
C LYS A 137 -12.35 17.01 -3.89
N SER A 138 -11.71 17.83 -4.73
CA SER A 138 -11.27 19.19 -4.39
C SER A 138 -11.06 20.03 -5.65
N LYS A 139 -11.61 21.26 -5.69
CA LYS A 139 -11.64 22.16 -6.86
C LYS A 139 -12.06 21.46 -8.16
N GLY A 140 -13.05 20.57 -8.09
CA GLY A 140 -13.52 19.78 -9.25
C GLY A 140 -12.61 18.63 -9.69
N ARG A 141 -11.42 18.49 -9.10
CA ARG A 141 -10.52 17.33 -9.30
C ARG A 141 -11.02 16.15 -8.49
N THR A 142 -10.77 14.93 -8.99
CA THR A 142 -11.17 13.69 -8.32
C THR A 142 -10.00 12.72 -8.30
N ALA A 143 -9.81 12.06 -7.16
CA ALA A 143 -8.89 10.94 -6.99
C ALA A 143 -9.64 9.77 -6.36
N THR A 144 -9.16 8.54 -6.58
CA THR A 144 -9.74 7.34 -5.98
C THR A 144 -8.68 6.44 -5.38
N ALA A 145 -9.05 5.73 -4.31
CA ALA A 145 -8.27 4.63 -3.75
C ALA A 145 -9.18 3.42 -3.52
N THR A 146 -8.58 2.23 -3.54
CA THR A 146 -9.28 0.98 -3.19
C THR A 146 -8.94 0.62 -1.75
N LEU A 147 -9.97 0.38 -0.95
CA LEU A 147 -9.87 -0.15 0.41
C LEU A 147 -10.45 -1.55 0.44
N THR A 148 -9.60 -2.54 0.75
CA THR A 148 -10.00 -3.92 0.98
C THR A 148 -10.15 -4.15 2.47
N ILE A 149 -11.36 -4.50 2.92
CA ILE A 149 -11.67 -4.85 4.30
C ILE A 149 -11.89 -6.35 4.36
N THR A 150 -10.92 -7.11 4.86
CA THR A 150 -11.00 -8.56 4.98
C THR A 150 -11.95 -8.96 6.13
N ASP A 151 -12.83 -9.92 5.88
CA ASP A 151 -13.65 -10.56 6.93
C ASP A 151 -12.79 -11.61 7.67
N TYR A 152 -12.43 -11.32 8.92
CA TYR A 152 -11.62 -12.22 9.72
C TYR A 152 -12.49 -13.13 10.57
N ALA A 153 -12.15 -14.43 10.55
CA ALA A 153 -12.80 -15.40 11.41
C ALA A 153 -12.62 -15.06 12.90
N ALA A 154 -13.68 -15.30 13.66
CA ALA A 154 -13.66 -15.16 15.11
C ALA A 154 -12.52 -15.98 15.74
N GLY A 155 -11.80 -15.36 16.68
CA GLY A 155 -10.67 -16.00 17.38
C GLY A 155 -9.31 -15.84 16.71
N ARG A 156 -9.22 -15.43 15.42
CA ARG A 156 -7.92 -15.11 14.80
C ARG A 156 -7.16 -14.04 15.58
N TRP A 157 -7.85 -12.96 15.97
CA TRP A 157 -7.25 -11.90 16.76
C TRP A 157 -6.60 -12.43 18.04
N ALA A 158 -7.30 -13.31 18.78
CA ALA A 158 -6.80 -13.86 20.04
C ALA A 158 -5.58 -14.78 19.83
N ALA A 159 -5.60 -15.61 18.76
CA ALA A 159 -4.44 -16.41 18.38
C ALA A 159 -3.23 -15.52 18.02
N GLY A 160 -3.48 -14.42 17.32
CA GLY A 160 -2.46 -13.43 16.99
C GLY A 160 -1.87 -12.73 18.21
N GLU A 161 -2.72 -12.26 19.12
CA GLU A 161 -2.27 -11.64 20.38
C GLU A 161 -1.40 -12.61 21.20
N ALA A 162 -1.88 -13.85 21.35
CA ALA A 162 -1.14 -14.89 22.06
C ALA A 162 0.23 -15.11 21.42
N ARG A 163 0.30 -15.21 20.09
CA ARG A 163 1.57 -15.41 19.40
C ARG A 163 2.49 -14.18 19.44
N TYR A 164 1.91 -12.98 19.38
CA TYR A 164 2.64 -11.71 19.41
C TYR A 164 3.33 -11.48 20.76
N THR A 165 2.71 -11.94 21.85
CA THR A 165 3.16 -11.71 23.22
C THR A 165 3.93 -12.88 23.82
N ALA A 166 3.76 -14.10 23.29
CA ALA A 166 4.47 -15.29 23.75
C ALA A 166 5.67 -15.65 22.85
N ALA A 167 6.62 -16.37 23.42
CA ALA A 167 7.67 -17.01 22.64
C ALA A 167 7.05 -18.13 21.80
N GLY A 168 7.55 -18.30 20.57
CA GLY A 168 7.19 -19.40 19.70
C GLY A 168 8.01 -20.66 20.01
N THR A 169 7.97 -21.61 19.09
CA THR A 169 8.84 -22.80 19.17
C THR A 169 10.29 -22.45 18.85
N GLY A 170 11.26 -23.06 19.54
CA GLY A 170 12.68 -22.89 19.23
C GLY A 170 13.24 -21.54 19.67
N ALA A 171 13.89 -20.82 18.75
CA ALA A 171 14.54 -19.53 19.02
C ALA A 171 13.61 -18.30 18.82
N ASP A 172 12.34 -18.57 18.52
CA ASP A 172 11.33 -17.55 18.24
C ASP A 172 10.96 -16.77 19.50
N ARG A 173 11.54 -15.59 19.66
CA ARG A 173 11.16 -14.65 20.73
C ARG A 173 9.78 -14.02 20.48
N PRO A 174 9.09 -13.52 21.51
CA PRO A 174 7.89 -12.71 21.32
C PRO A 174 8.15 -11.49 20.44
N CYS A 175 7.18 -11.07 19.63
CA CYS A 175 7.28 -9.82 18.86
C CYS A 175 7.42 -8.61 19.79
N THR A 176 6.80 -8.68 20.97
CA THR A 176 6.90 -7.67 22.03
C THR A 176 8.32 -7.48 22.57
N SER A 177 9.28 -8.38 22.34
CA SER A 177 10.65 -8.14 22.79
C SER A 177 11.36 -7.03 22.00
N CYS A 178 10.83 -6.64 20.83
CA CYS A 178 11.43 -5.65 19.95
C CYS A 178 10.45 -4.52 19.59
N HIS A 179 9.17 -4.82 19.35
CA HIS A 179 8.21 -3.83 18.82
C HIS A 179 7.41 -3.06 19.88
N VAL A 180 7.82 -3.18 21.13
CA VAL A 180 7.37 -2.31 22.22
C VAL A 180 8.21 -1.03 22.27
N ASN A 181 7.67 0.02 22.88
CA ASN A 181 8.37 1.29 23.15
C ASN A 181 8.87 2.10 21.94
N GLY A 182 8.55 1.68 20.71
CA GLY A 182 8.92 2.42 19.50
C GLY A 182 10.40 2.28 19.09
N GLU A 183 11.12 1.31 19.65
CA GLU A 183 12.53 1.07 19.35
C GLU A 183 12.75 0.31 18.03
N ALA A 184 11.77 -0.50 17.61
CA ALA A 184 11.79 -1.21 16.34
C ALA A 184 10.91 -0.57 15.28
N ILE A 185 11.14 -0.98 14.02
CA ILE A 185 10.35 -0.58 12.86
C ILE A 185 8.85 -0.76 13.14
N ASP A 186 8.06 0.23 12.75
CA ASP A 186 6.62 0.19 12.93
C ASP A 186 5.96 -0.83 12.01
N HIS A 187 5.08 -1.65 12.58
CA HIS A 187 4.20 -2.57 11.88
C HIS A 187 2.73 -2.35 12.30
N SER A 188 2.38 -1.15 12.77
CA SER A 188 0.99 -0.74 12.95
C SER A 188 0.26 -0.69 11.60
N PRO A 189 -1.08 -0.55 11.58
CA PRO A 189 -1.81 -0.45 10.32
C PRO A 189 -1.36 0.70 9.43
N ALA A 190 -0.73 1.74 9.99
CA ALA A 190 -0.12 2.82 9.20
C ALA A 190 0.97 2.28 8.24
N SER A 191 1.90 1.47 8.77
CA SER A 191 2.97 0.86 7.99
C SER A 191 2.51 -0.29 7.10
N LEU A 192 1.47 -1.02 7.53
CA LEU A 192 0.98 -2.20 6.82
C LEU A 192 -0.09 -1.88 5.77
N ALA A 193 -0.57 -0.64 5.69
CA ALA A 193 -1.73 -0.26 4.87
C ALA A 193 -1.66 -0.74 3.42
N THR A 194 -0.47 -0.73 2.80
CA THR A 194 -0.27 -1.13 1.39
C THR A 194 -0.03 -2.62 1.16
N ALA A 195 0.30 -3.36 2.22
CA ALA A 195 0.55 -4.79 2.10
C ALA A 195 -0.77 -5.54 2.20
N SER A 196 -1.00 -6.53 1.35
CA SER A 196 -2.05 -7.52 1.52
C SER A 196 -1.77 -8.45 2.70
N ASP A 197 -2.78 -9.16 3.18
CA ASP A 197 -2.63 -10.11 4.30
C ASP A 197 -1.63 -11.23 3.98
N MET A 198 -1.59 -11.67 2.73
CA MET A 198 -0.61 -12.64 2.24
C MET A 198 0.82 -12.08 2.31
N GLU A 199 1.03 -10.83 1.89
CA GLU A 199 2.34 -10.19 1.96
C GLU A 199 2.80 -9.99 3.41
N VAL A 200 1.89 -9.59 4.31
CA VAL A 200 2.21 -9.51 5.75
C VAL A 200 2.59 -10.89 6.28
N GLY A 201 1.86 -11.94 5.92
CA GLY A 201 2.21 -13.32 6.29
C GLY A 201 3.59 -13.75 5.78
N ILE A 202 3.92 -13.43 4.53
CA ILE A 202 5.24 -13.70 3.94
C ILE A 202 6.32 -12.95 4.71
N ILE A 203 6.12 -11.67 5.01
CA ILE A 203 7.08 -10.86 5.77
C ILE A 203 7.36 -11.50 7.14
N VAL A 204 6.32 -11.91 7.86
CA VAL A 204 6.46 -12.55 9.19
C VAL A 204 7.25 -13.86 9.12
N THR A 205 7.03 -14.68 8.10
CA THR A 205 7.63 -16.02 8.00
C THR A 205 9.01 -16.05 7.36
N THR A 206 9.33 -15.05 6.54
CA THR A 206 10.58 -15.01 5.77
C THR A 206 11.52 -13.90 6.21
N GLY A 207 11.01 -12.87 6.90
CA GLY A 207 11.74 -11.63 7.14
C GLY A 207 12.05 -10.87 5.86
N VAL A 208 11.34 -11.12 4.76
CA VAL A 208 11.56 -10.47 3.48
C VAL A 208 10.32 -9.71 3.05
N LYS A 209 10.48 -8.41 2.78
CA LYS A 209 9.45 -7.61 2.11
C LYS A 209 9.58 -7.80 0.60
N PRO A 210 8.55 -8.36 -0.08
CA PRO A 210 8.54 -8.42 -1.53
C PRO A 210 8.60 -7.02 -2.15
N GLY A 211 9.23 -6.92 -3.31
CA GLY A 211 9.24 -5.67 -4.07
C GLY A 211 7.83 -5.30 -4.54
N PRO A 212 7.54 -4.00 -4.74
CA PRO A 212 6.25 -3.59 -5.26
C PRO A 212 5.96 -4.29 -6.59
N GLY A 213 4.74 -4.81 -6.76
CA GLY A 213 4.30 -5.48 -7.99
C GLY A 213 5.03 -6.79 -8.33
N GLY A 214 5.65 -7.45 -7.35
CA GLY A 214 6.40 -8.70 -7.58
C GLY A 214 7.75 -8.50 -8.26
N THR A 215 8.28 -7.26 -8.24
CA THR A 215 9.63 -6.97 -8.71
C THR A 215 10.68 -7.73 -7.89
N SER A 216 11.79 -8.13 -8.54
CA SER A 216 12.88 -8.88 -7.90
C SER A 216 13.63 -8.13 -6.79
N SER A 217 13.28 -6.87 -6.55
CA SER A 217 13.78 -6.06 -5.43
C SER A 217 13.18 -6.51 -4.11
N THR A 218 13.83 -7.48 -3.44
CA THR A 218 13.49 -7.92 -2.09
C THR A 218 14.25 -7.13 -1.04
N ILE A 219 13.57 -6.70 0.02
CA ILE A 219 14.22 -6.08 1.19
C ILE A 219 14.27 -7.12 2.31
N VAL A 220 15.48 -7.50 2.71
CA VAL A 220 15.67 -8.38 3.88
C VAL A 220 15.57 -7.52 5.14
N ILE A 221 14.63 -7.87 6.00
CA ILE A 221 14.44 -7.29 7.32
C ILE A 221 15.29 -8.12 8.29
N LYS A 222 16.25 -7.46 8.94
CA LYS A 222 17.11 -8.08 9.95
C LYS A 222 16.72 -7.55 11.33
N SER A 223 16.79 -8.42 12.34
CA SER A 223 16.83 -8.03 13.74
C SER A 223 18.26 -8.09 14.26
N GLU A 224 18.60 -7.19 15.18
CA GLU A 224 19.91 -7.17 15.82
C GLU A 224 20.17 -8.48 16.63
N PRO A 225 21.38 -9.07 16.57
CA PRO A 225 22.53 -8.74 15.72
C PRO A 225 22.53 -9.59 14.43
N GLU A 226 21.94 -9.10 13.34
CA GLU A 226 21.89 -9.75 12.01
C GLU A 226 21.10 -11.07 11.92
N THR A 227 20.19 -11.34 12.85
CA THR A 227 19.25 -12.47 12.72
C THR A 227 18.13 -12.15 11.74
N PRO A 228 17.71 -13.08 10.86
CA PRO A 228 16.54 -12.86 10.01
C PRO A 228 15.33 -12.50 10.88
N HIS A 229 14.58 -11.46 10.49
CA HIS A 229 13.32 -11.07 11.13
C HIS A 229 12.20 -12.03 10.70
N ALA A 230 12.37 -13.32 10.99
CA ALA A 230 11.53 -14.40 10.51
C ALA A 230 11.11 -15.30 11.68
N TRP A 231 9.86 -15.73 11.66
CA TRP A 231 9.30 -16.62 12.67
C TRP A 231 8.78 -17.91 12.07
N ASN A 232 9.00 -19.01 12.77
CA ASN A 232 8.37 -20.28 12.48
C ASN A 232 6.98 -20.29 13.12
N VAL A 233 5.95 -20.12 12.30
CA VAL A 233 4.55 -20.07 12.73
C VAL A 233 3.72 -21.08 11.96
N THR A 234 2.75 -21.67 12.64
CA THR A 234 1.67 -22.41 11.99
C THR A 234 0.80 -21.46 11.15
N GLN A 235 0.03 -21.99 10.20
CA GLN A 235 -0.90 -21.16 9.41
C GLN A 235 -1.88 -20.40 10.31
N GLN A 236 -2.37 -21.03 11.38
CA GLN A 236 -3.30 -20.41 12.32
C GLN A 236 -2.66 -19.22 13.05
N GLU A 237 -1.41 -19.36 13.49
CA GLU A 237 -0.65 -18.28 14.11
C GLU A 237 -0.33 -17.17 13.12
N GLN A 238 0.03 -17.50 11.87
CA GLN A 238 0.27 -16.51 10.82
C GLN A 238 -0.98 -15.68 10.55
N ASP A 239 -2.12 -16.34 10.29
CA ASP A 239 -3.42 -15.69 10.08
C ASP A 239 -3.83 -14.84 11.28
N GLY A 240 -3.57 -15.35 12.48
CA GLY A 240 -3.82 -14.65 13.73
C GLY A 240 -2.97 -13.40 13.86
N LEU A 241 -1.66 -13.51 13.64
CA LEU A 241 -0.73 -12.38 13.68
C LEU A 241 -1.13 -11.29 12.71
N VAL A 242 -1.43 -11.63 11.45
CA VAL A 242 -1.92 -10.64 10.46
C VAL A 242 -3.16 -9.91 10.99
N THR A 243 -4.14 -10.66 11.51
CA THR A 243 -5.37 -10.11 12.08
C THR A 243 -5.08 -9.17 13.26
N TYR A 244 -4.19 -9.59 14.16
CA TYR A 244 -3.83 -8.82 15.35
C TYR A 244 -3.07 -7.53 14.98
N LEU A 245 -2.10 -7.60 14.08
CA LEU A 245 -1.32 -6.44 13.61
C LEU A 245 -2.22 -5.38 12.96
N ARG A 246 -3.22 -5.81 12.19
CA ARG A 246 -4.23 -4.94 11.56
C ARG A 246 -5.17 -4.26 12.56
N ALA A 247 -5.30 -4.82 13.75
CA ALA A 247 -6.13 -4.29 14.83
C ALA A 247 -5.36 -3.39 15.81
N LEU A 248 -4.04 -3.24 15.65
CA LEU A 248 -3.26 -2.30 16.47
C LEU A 248 -3.68 -0.87 16.17
N GLU A 249 -3.48 0.04 17.13
CA GLU A 249 -3.67 1.46 16.86
C GLU A 249 -2.62 1.98 15.86
N PRO A 250 -3.02 2.69 14.79
CA PRO A 250 -2.07 3.30 13.86
C PRO A 250 -1.15 4.29 14.57
N ARG A 251 0.16 4.12 14.41
CA ARG A 251 1.16 5.02 15.00
C ARG A 251 1.42 6.22 14.09
N GLY A 252 1.85 7.33 14.69
CA GLY A 252 2.22 8.55 13.96
C GLY A 252 1.08 9.55 13.75
N PHE A 253 -0.10 9.32 14.33
CA PHE A 253 -1.29 10.16 14.17
C PHE A 253 -1.87 10.62 15.51
N GLU A 254 -2.55 11.78 15.50
CA GLU A 254 -3.28 12.38 16.63
C GLU A 254 -4.57 13.13 16.22
#